data_AF-S2ZLL1-F1
#
_entry.id   AF-S2ZLL1-F1
#
_cell.length_a   1.000
_cell.length_b   1.000
_cell.length_c   1.000
_cell.angle_alpha   90.00
_cell.angle_beta   90.00
_cell.angle_gamma   90.00
#
_symmetry.space_group_name_H-M   'P 1'
#
loop_
_entity.id
_entity.type
_entity.pdbx_description
1 polymer ?
#
loop_
_entity_poly.entity_id
_entity_poly.type
_entity_poly.pdbx_seq_one_letter_code
_entity_poly.pdbx_strand_id
1 'polypeptide(L)'
;MGVKLSARMRLAARGLIIAVALWCVLTGIAYDPILGDVPSTLSMVVSIIPPRLWVVAWIIAGVLMLAGLRWYWCRRWGTALAMGLTLLLAFIYVSAWVTGDMARGWVSAKNYLLIAAVVITGAATLAEGVLARGDSR
;
A
#
# COMPACT_ATOMS: atom_id res chain seq x y z
N MET A 1 7.55 -23.76 -19.74
CA MET A 1 6.94 -24.70 -18.77
C MET A 1 6.26 -23.86 -17.69
N GLY A 2 4.97 -23.57 -17.83
CA GLY A 2 4.26 -22.64 -16.93
C GLY A 2 4.06 -23.24 -15.55
N VAL A 3 4.61 -22.61 -14.51
CA VAL A 3 4.40 -23.03 -13.12
C VAL A 3 2.95 -22.76 -12.75
N LYS A 4 2.13 -23.81 -12.63
CA LYS A 4 0.76 -23.69 -12.12
C LYS A 4 0.81 -23.38 -10.62
N LEU A 5 0.57 -22.12 -10.26
CA LEU A 5 0.39 -21.70 -8.86
C LEU A 5 -0.68 -22.56 -8.17
N SER A 6 -0.32 -23.14 -7.02
CA SER A 6 -1.24 -23.98 -6.24
C SER A 6 -2.46 -23.17 -5.77
N ALA A 7 -3.60 -23.85 -5.56
CA ALA A 7 -4.82 -23.20 -5.04
C ALA A 7 -4.57 -22.47 -3.70
N ARG A 8 -3.69 -23.03 -2.85
CA ARG A 8 -3.28 -22.46 -1.57
C ARG A 8 -2.53 -21.13 -1.75
N MET A 9 -1.61 -21.05 -2.69
CA MET A 9 -0.86 -19.82 -2.97
C MET A 9 -1.76 -18.69 -3.50
N ARG A 10 -2.75 -19.02 -4.33
CA ARG A 10 -3.74 -18.03 -4.80
C ARG A 10 -4.64 -17.52 -3.67
N LEU A 11 -5.04 -18.39 -2.75
CA LEU A 11 -5.81 -18.01 -1.58
C LEU A 11 -4.99 -17.09 -0.66
N ALA A 12 -3.73 -17.46 -0.40
CA ALA A 12 -2.81 -16.64 0.39
C ALA A 12 -2.60 -15.25 -0.24
N ALA A 13 -2.38 -15.19 -1.56
CA ALA A 13 -2.20 -13.91 -2.26
C ALA A 13 -3.46 -13.03 -2.23
N ARG A 14 -4.65 -13.61 -2.31
CA ARG A 14 -5.92 -12.88 -2.11
C ARG A 14 -6.05 -12.36 -0.69
N GLY A 15 -5.75 -13.20 0.31
CA GLY A 15 -5.74 -12.81 1.71
C GLY A 15 -4.78 -11.65 1.97
N LEU A 16 -3.61 -11.69 1.35
CA LEU A 16 -2.61 -10.62 1.43
C LEU A 16 -3.12 -9.30 0.85
N ILE A 17 -3.73 -9.32 -0.35
CA ILE A 17 -4.31 -8.11 -0.94
C ILE A 17 -5.43 -7.55 -0.07
N ILE A 18 -6.29 -8.39 0.48
CA ILE A 18 -7.36 -7.95 1.39
C ILE A 18 -6.76 -7.29 2.63
N ALA A 19 -5.75 -7.92 3.25
CA ALA A 19 -5.08 -7.37 4.43
C ALA A 19 -4.44 -6.01 4.15
N VAL A 20 -3.72 -5.88 3.03
CA VAL A 20 -3.11 -4.60 2.62
C VAL A 20 -4.18 -3.56 2.28
N ALA A 21 -5.27 -3.95 1.64
CA ALA A 21 -6.35 -3.04 1.31
C ALA A 21 -7.02 -2.48 2.57
N LEU A 22 -7.32 -3.33 3.55
CA LEU A 22 -7.84 -2.92 4.85
C LEU A 22 -6.85 -2.02 5.58
N TRP A 23 -5.57 -2.38 5.57
CA TRP A 23 -4.51 -1.55 6.15
C TRP A 23 -4.46 -0.16 5.50
N CYS A 24 -4.62 -0.05 4.17
CA CYS A 24 -4.67 1.24 3.48
C CYS A 24 -5.88 2.08 3.93
N VAL A 25 -7.08 1.48 4.00
CA VAL A 25 -8.29 2.19 4.45
C VAL A 25 -8.12 2.68 5.90
N LEU A 26 -7.65 1.81 6.80
CA LEU A 26 -7.40 2.16 8.19
C LEU A 26 -6.31 3.22 8.33
N THR A 27 -5.27 3.19 7.48
CA THR A 27 -4.23 4.23 7.44
C THR A 27 -4.81 5.58 7.03
N GLY A 28 -5.70 5.61 6.03
CA GLY A 28 -6.41 6.82 5.63
C GLY A 28 -7.23 7.39 6.79
N ILE A 29 -8.04 6.55 7.43
CA ILE A 29 -8.86 6.94 8.60
C ILE A 29 -7.98 7.45 9.75
N ALA A 30 -6.87 6.78 10.05
CA ALA A 30 -5.97 7.17 11.14
C ALA A 30 -5.33 8.55 10.95
N TYR A 31 -5.25 9.05 9.72
CA TYR A 31 -4.74 10.38 9.39
C TYR A 31 -5.85 11.40 9.05
N ASP A 32 -7.11 11.06 9.32
CA ASP A 32 -8.22 11.99 9.08
C ASP A 32 -8.21 13.14 10.10
N PRO A 33 -8.08 14.41 9.67
CA PRO A 33 -8.09 15.56 10.57
C PRO A 33 -9.42 15.75 11.33
N ILE A 34 -10.51 15.09 10.91
CA ILE A 34 -11.78 15.09 11.66
C ILE A 34 -11.64 14.28 12.96
N LEU A 35 -10.75 13.28 13.00
CA LEU A 35 -10.58 12.38 14.13
C LEU A 35 -9.49 12.81 15.11
N GLY A 36 -8.68 13.81 14.76
CA GLY A 36 -7.64 14.37 15.63
C GLY A 36 -6.55 15.12 14.86
N ASP A 37 -5.57 15.64 15.60
CA ASP A 37 -4.45 16.35 15.00
C ASP A 37 -3.54 15.42 14.19
N VAL A 38 -3.14 15.89 13.01
CA VAL A 38 -2.18 15.17 12.16
C VAL A 38 -0.81 15.21 12.83
N PRO A 39 -0.10 14.07 12.97
CA PRO A 39 1.23 14.04 13.58
C PRO A 39 2.19 15.07 12.98
N SER A 40 2.98 15.73 13.83
CA SER A 40 3.96 16.75 13.41
C SER A 40 5.01 16.19 12.44
N THR A 41 5.26 14.88 12.48
CA THR A 41 6.14 14.17 11.53
C THR A 41 5.62 14.22 10.09
N LEU A 42 4.33 14.45 9.88
CA LEU A 42 3.71 14.62 8.56
C LEU A 42 3.66 16.09 8.11
N SER A 43 4.17 17.04 8.90
CA SER A 43 4.12 18.48 8.58
C SER A 43 4.67 18.81 7.19
N MET A 44 5.75 18.15 6.76
CA MET A 44 6.32 18.29 5.41
C MET A 44 5.34 17.83 4.31
N VAL A 45 4.54 16.80 4.55
CA VAL A 45 3.54 16.37 3.57
C VAL A 45 2.32 17.25 3.63
N VAL A 46 1.87 17.67 4.81
CA VAL A 46 0.72 18.55 4.96
C VAL A 46 0.95 19.92 4.30
N SER A 47 2.20 20.38 4.20
CA SER A 47 2.54 21.62 3.48
C SER A 47 2.45 21.51 1.96
N ILE A 48 2.46 20.29 1.41
CA ILE A 48 2.43 20.03 -0.04
C ILE A 48 1.10 19.42 -0.47
N ILE A 49 0.56 18.50 0.32
CA ILE A 49 -0.64 17.71 0.07
C ILE A 49 -1.65 18.02 1.19
N PRO A 50 -2.82 18.58 0.84
CA PRO A 50 -3.91 18.77 1.80
C PRO A 50 -4.22 17.48 2.57
N PRO A 51 -4.38 17.52 3.91
CA PRO A 51 -4.62 16.33 4.73
C PRO A 51 -5.81 15.48 4.24
N ARG A 52 -6.89 16.13 3.77
CA ARG A 52 -8.03 15.42 3.20
C ARG A 52 -7.69 14.63 1.93
N LEU A 53 -6.81 15.14 1.08
CA LEU A 53 -6.35 14.42 -0.12
C LEU A 53 -5.48 13.23 0.26
N TRP A 54 -4.68 13.33 1.32
CA TRP A 54 -3.92 12.21 1.87
C TRP A 54 -4.84 11.05 2.29
N VAL A 55 -5.87 11.35 3.09
CA VAL A 55 -6.89 10.39 3.53
C VAL A 55 -7.58 9.73 2.34
N VAL A 56 -8.05 10.55 1.39
CA VAL A 56 -8.76 10.08 0.20
C VAL A 56 -7.87 9.16 -0.64
N ALA A 57 -6.58 9.49 -0.83
CA ALA A 57 -5.66 8.66 -1.60
C ALA A 57 -5.49 7.26 -0.98
N TRP A 58 -5.35 7.16 0.34
CA TRP A 58 -5.25 5.89 1.05
C TRP A 58 -6.53 5.04 0.94
N ILE A 59 -7.69 5.66 1.09
CA ILE A 59 -8.98 4.98 0.95
C ILE A 59 -9.17 4.49 -0.49
N ILE A 60 -8.89 5.34 -1.49
CA ILE A 60 -8.97 4.97 -2.91
C ILE A 60 -8.04 3.79 -3.20
N ALA A 61 -6.81 3.79 -2.69
CA ALA A 61 -5.87 2.67 -2.86
C ALA A 61 -6.48 1.35 -2.35
N GLY A 62 -7.02 1.35 -1.13
CA GLY A 62 -7.66 0.18 -0.54
C GLY A 62 -8.89 -0.29 -1.33
N VAL A 63 -9.79 0.63 -1.70
CA VAL A 63 -11.00 0.32 -2.48
C VAL A 63 -10.63 -0.26 -3.86
N LEU A 64 -9.65 0.33 -4.55
CA LEU A 64 -9.17 -0.19 -5.84
C LEU A 64 -8.53 -1.57 -5.70
N MET A 65 -7.82 -1.84 -4.61
CA MET A 65 -7.26 -3.18 -4.34
C MET A 65 -8.33 -4.23 -4.09
N LEU A 66 -9.41 -3.89 -3.35
CA LEU A 66 -10.57 -4.77 -3.16
C LEU A 66 -11.31 -5.03 -4.47
N ALA A 67 -11.60 -3.98 -5.24
CA ALA A 67 -12.14 -4.10 -6.60
C ALA A 67 -11.21 -4.92 -7.49
N GLY A 68 -9.89 -4.82 -7.26
CA GLY A 68 -8.82 -5.57 -7.90
C GLY A 68 -8.88 -7.09 -7.73
N LEU A 69 -9.66 -7.59 -6.78
CA LEU A 69 -9.95 -9.03 -6.66
C LEU A 69 -10.77 -9.54 -7.85
N ARG A 70 -11.59 -8.66 -8.44
CA ARG A 70 -12.47 -8.97 -9.58
C ARG A 70 -11.96 -8.40 -10.90
N TRP A 71 -11.39 -7.20 -10.89
CA TRP A 71 -10.97 -6.47 -12.10
C TRP A 71 -9.46 -6.17 -12.10
N TYR A 72 -8.78 -6.65 -13.14
CA TYR A 72 -7.31 -6.55 -13.23
C TYR A 72 -6.78 -5.11 -13.25
N TRP A 73 -7.46 -4.20 -13.95
CA TRP A 73 -7.05 -2.80 -14.04
C TRP A 73 -7.13 -2.09 -12.68
N CYS A 74 -8.22 -2.31 -11.91
CA CYS A 74 -8.34 -1.79 -10.54
C CYS A 74 -7.18 -2.27 -9.67
N ARG A 75 -6.80 -3.56 -9.80
CA ARG A 75 -5.68 -4.12 -9.04
C ARG A 75 -4.39 -3.37 -9.34
N ARG A 76 -4.05 -3.18 -10.63
CA ARG A 76 -2.82 -2.47 -11.02
C ARG A 76 -2.74 -1.07 -10.41
N TRP A 77 -3.81 -0.28 -10.58
CA TRP A 77 -3.86 1.09 -10.06
C TRP A 77 -3.84 1.13 -8.53
N GLY A 78 -4.63 0.28 -7.87
CA GLY A 78 -4.66 0.19 -6.41
C GLY A 78 -3.31 -0.21 -5.82
N THR A 79 -2.64 -1.21 -6.41
CA THR A 79 -1.32 -1.65 -5.94
C THR A 79 -0.23 -0.61 -6.19
N ALA A 80 -0.26 0.08 -7.33
CA ALA A 80 0.70 1.13 -7.64
C ALA A 80 0.53 2.32 -6.69
N LEU A 81 -0.72 2.72 -6.42
CA LEU A 81 -1.02 3.79 -5.49
C LEU A 81 -0.64 3.42 -4.05
N ALA A 82 -1.00 2.24 -3.57
CA ALA A 82 -0.62 1.77 -2.24
C ALA A 82 0.91 1.69 -2.06
N MET A 83 1.63 1.26 -3.09
CA MET A 83 3.09 1.24 -3.10
C MET A 83 3.67 2.67 -3.06
N GLY A 84 3.15 3.59 -3.89
CA GLY A 84 3.60 4.97 -3.89
C GLY A 84 3.38 5.66 -2.54
N LEU A 85 2.22 5.46 -1.93
CA LEU A 85 1.88 6.03 -0.62
C LEU A 85 2.73 5.44 0.51
N THR A 86 3.01 4.14 0.49
CA THR A 86 3.90 3.51 1.50
C THR A 86 5.35 3.97 1.35
N LEU A 87 5.86 4.10 0.13
CA LEU A 87 7.20 4.64 -0.12
C LEU A 87 7.31 6.11 0.28
N LEU A 88 6.28 6.92 0.00
CA LEU A 88 6.23 8.31 0.44
C LEU A 88 6.24 8.40 1.97
N LEU A 89 5.47 7.54 2.66
CA LEU A 89 5.47 7.49 4.12
C LEU A 89 6.85 7.06 4.67
N ALA A 90 7.50 6.07 4.04
CA ALA A 90 8.87 5.71 4.38
C ALA A 90 9.84 6.91 4.23
N PHE A 91 9.73 7.65 3.13
CA PHE A 91 10.55 8.83 2.87
C PHE A 91 10.36 9.92 3.93
N ILE A 92 9.13 10.20 4.36
CA ILE A 92 8.84 11.16 5.43
C ILE A 92 9.56 10.78 6.72
N TYR A 93 9.48 9.51 7.13
CA TYR A 93 10.13 9.04 8.36
C TYR A 93 11.66 9.00 8.26
N VAL A 94 12.22 8.78 7.06
CA VAL A 94 13.66 8.96 6.81
C VAL A 94 14.03 10.43 6.92
N SER A 95 13.25 11.33 6.31
CA SER A 95 13.48 12.77 6.37
C SER A 95 13.47 13.25 7.82
N ALA A 96 12.44 12.90 8.59
CA ALA A 96 12.32 13.25 10.01
C ALA A 96 13.47 12.70 10.87
N TRP A 97 14.04 11.55 10.48
CA TRP A 97 15.22 11.02 11.15
C TRP A 97 16.48 11.84 10.82
N VAL A 98 16.66 12.22 9.55
CA VAL A 98 17.81 13.01 9.08
C VAL A 98 17.77 14.45 9.60
N THR A 99 16.58 15.06 9.72
CA THR A 99 16.39 16.43 10.24
C THR A 99 16.43 16.51 11.77
N GLY A 100 16.44 15.36 12.47
CA GLY A 100 16.47 15.31 13.93
C GLY A 100 15.09 15.44 14.60
N ASP A 101 14.01 15.59 13.84
CA ASP A 101 12.63 15.67 14.35
C ASP A 101 12.18 14.36 15.02
N MET A 102 12.78 13.23 14.63
CA MET A 102 12.47 11.92 15.21
C MET A 102 13.69 11.00 15.27
N ALA A 103 14.29 10.86 16.45
CA ALA A 103 15.51 10.05 16.67
C ALA A 103 15.40 8.58 16.21
N ARG A 104 14.18 8.02 16.20
CA ARG A 104 13.90 6.63 15.76
C ARG A 104 13.06 6.55 14.49
N GLY A 105 13.04 7.59 13.65
CA GLY A 105 12.27 7.60 12.39
C GLY A 105 12.61 6.42 11.46
N TRP A 106 13.87 5.96 11.47
CA TRP A 106 14.31 4.77 10.72
C TRP A 106 13.53 3.48 11.05
N VAL A 107 13.00 3.35 12.28
CA VAL A 107 12.21 2.18 12.71
C VAL A 107 10.87 2.12 11.97
N SER A 108 10.24 3.27 11.77
CA SER A 108 9.02 3.39 10.99
C SER A 108 9.32 3.22 9.50
N ALA A 109 10.38 3.86 9.00
CA ALA A 109 10.78 3.77 7.60
C ALA A 109 10.99 2.32 7.13
N LYS A 110 11.74 1.50 7.88
CA LYS A 110 11.94 0.08 7.52
C LYS A 110 10.62 -0.72 7.47
N ASN A 111 9.66 -0.40 8.33
CA ASN A 111 8.36 -1.07 8.35
C ASN A 111 7.53 -0.70 7.12
N TYR A 112 7.55 0.57 6.70
CA TYR A 112 6.85 0.98 5.48
C TYR A 112 7.52 0.44 4.20
N LEU A 113 8.85 0.33 4.17
CA LEU A 113 9.56 -0.36 3.10
C LEU A 113 9.17 -1.84 3.01
N LEU A 114 9.04 -2.52 4.15
CA LEU A 114 8.57 -3.90 4.20
C LEU A 114 7.12 -4.01 3.66
N ILE A 115 6.22 -3.10 4.06
CA ILE A 115 4.84 -3.10 3.56
C ILE A 115 4.81 -2.86 2.05
N ALA A 116 5.62 -1.94 1.52
CA ALA A 116 5.75 -1.71 0.08
C ALA A 116 6.18 -2.99 -0.67
N ALA A 117 7.17 -3.71 -0.13
CA ALA A 117 7.62 -4.99 -0.69
C ALA A 117 6.51 -6.05 -0.66
N VAL A 118 5.72 -6.10 0.42
CA VAL A 118 4.56 -6.99 0.55
C VAL A 118 3.49 -6.67 -0.50
N VAL A 119 3.19 -5.39 -0.73
CA VAL A 119 2.22 -4.94 -1.76
C VAL A 119 2.64 -5.45 -3.14
N ILE A 120 3.90 -5.24 -3.53
CA ILE A 120 4.43 -5.66 -4.83
C ILE A 120 4.40 -7.18 -4.96
N THR A 121 4.86 -7.91 -3.95
CA THR A 121 4.94 -9.37 -3.98
C THR A 121 3.56 -10.02 -4.09
N GLY A 122 2.58 -9.50 -3.35
CA GLY A 122 1.18 -9.94 -3.46
C GLY A 122 0.59 -9.67 -4.84
N ALA A 123 0.87 -8.49 -5.41
CA ALA A 123 0.42 -8.11 -6.74
C ALA A 123 1.04 -9.00 -7.84
N ALA A 124 2.36 -9.26 -7.75
CA ALA A 124 3.10 -10.10 -8.68
C ALA A 124 2.59 -11.55 -8.67
N THR A 125 2.38 -12.13 -7.48
CA THR A 125 1.86 -13.51 -7.33
C THR A 125 0.48 -13.66 -7.98
N LEU A 126 -0.38 -12.64 -7.88
CA LEU A 126 -1.70 -12.64 -8.54
C LEU A 126 -1.63 -12.37 -10.04
N ALA A 127 -0.59 -11.71 -10.53
CA ALA A 127 -0.37 -11.49 -11.96
C ALA A 127 0.13 -12.76 -12.65
N GLU A 128 1.08 -13.48 -12.05
CA GLU A 128 1.55 -14.78 -12.55
C GLU A 128 0.41 -15.80 -12.68
N GLY A 129 -0.50 -15.84 -11.70
CA GLY A 129 -1.69 -16.71 -11.74
C GLY A 129 -2.72 -16.35 -12.81
N VAL A 130 -2.61 -15.18 -13.47
CA VAL A 130 -3.41 -14.78 -14.63
C VAL A 130 -2.69 -15.18 -15.92
N LEU A 131 -1.38 -14.91 -16.03
CA LEU A 131 -0.58 -15.27 -17.20
C LEU A 131 -0.54 -16.79 -17.43
N ALA A 132 -0.40 -17.58 -16.36
CA ALA A 132 -0.45 -19.05 -16.45
C ALA A 132 -1.80 -19.62 -16.95
N ARG A 133 -2.87 -18.82 -16.96
CA ARG A 133 -4.18 -19.19 -17.54
C ARG A 133 -4.36 -18.71 -18.98
N GLY A 134 -3.56 -17.74 -19.43
CA GLY A 134 -3.55 -17.25 -20.81
C GLY A 134 -2.90 -18.25 -21.76
N ASP A 135 -1.83 -18.92 -21.32
CA ASP A 135 -1.06 -19.92 -22.10
C ASP A 135 -1.73 -21.30 -22.22
N SER A 136 -3.00 -21.43 -21.83
CA SER A 136 -3.75 -22.71 -21.87
C SER A 136 -4.93 -22.68 -22.86
N ARG A 137 -4.90 -21.76 -23.82
CA ARG A 137 -5.76 -21.75 -25.01
C ARG A 137 -4.91 -22.01 -26.25
#